data_AF-A0A559M7P0-F1
#
_entry.id   AF-A0A559M7P0-F1
#
_cell.length_a   1.000
_cell.length_b   1.000
_cell.length_c   1.000
_cell.angle_alpha   90.00
_cell.angle_beta   90.00
_cell.angle_gamma   90.00
#
_symmetry.space_group_name_H-M   'P 1'
#
loop_
_entity.id
_entity.type
_entity.pdbx_description
1 polymer ?
#
loop_
_entity_poly.entity_id
_entity_poly.type
_entity_poly.pdbx_seq_one_letter_code
_entity_poly.pdbx_strand_id
1 'polypeptide(L)'
;MADMAKEDTAEVNRLAEPREKENEILAGNPARDAALKKAEEAKVEDKLPKLSAAEFRVYNSMAEHMEYFHAHFRQSWTLLKTACDTNQRPHSMSLKTFLSTGLSFLSHLETHHSIEEAHIFPVLARKMPEFAAGRNAAELLRQHREIHAGMETLGAYLRSVRTGERELELGVMRERMEVGGWGDVLWTHLDQEVRTLGAENMRKYWTLEEMKRMPM
;
A
#
# COMPACT_ATOMS: atom_id res chain seq x y z
N MET A 1 58.54 -5.94 -72.97
CA MET A 1 57.42 -6.83 -72.61
C MET A 1 57.52 -7.11 -71.13
N ALA A 2 56.50 -6.70 -70.36
CA ALA A 2 56.03 -7.30 -69.10
C ALA A 2 57.03 -7.31 -67.91
N ASP A 3 56.66 -7.14 -66.64
CA ASP A 3 55.41 -6.75 -65.99
C ASP A 3 55.76 -6.43 -64.51
N MET A 4 54.77 -5.85 -63.86
CA MET A 4 54.58 -5.48 -62.45
C MET A 4 55.15 -6.41 -61.34
N ALA A 5 55.18 -5.82 -60.13
CA ALA A 5 55.36 -6.41 -58.79
C ALA A 5 56.76 -6.26 -58.18
N LYS A 6 56.91 -5.25 -57.31
CA LYS A 6 57.76 -5.23 -56.09
C LYS A 6 57.60 -3.88 -55.35
N GLU A 7 56.35 -3.54 -55.01
CA GLU A 7 56.07 -2.74 -53.82
C GLU A 7 55.49 -3.73 -52.81
N ASP A 8 56.31 -4.17 -51.86
CA ASP A 8 55.89 -4.71 -50.57
C ASP A 8 57.12 -5.17 -49.78
N THR A 9 57.07 -5.01 -48.46
CA THR A 9 58.03 -5.48 -47.44
C THR A 9 59.22 -4.58 -47.09
N ALA A 10 58.94 -3.40 -46.52
CA ALA A 10 59.90 -2.71 -45.64
C ALA A 10 59.24 -2.09 -44.39
N GLU A 11 58.08 -2.61 -43.96
CA GLU A 11 57.43 -2.27 -42.69
C GLU A 11 57.19 -3.55 -41.86
N VAL A 12 58.19 -4.42 -41.77
CA VAL A 12 58.13 -5.63 -40.93
C VAL A 12 59.46 -5.86 -40.24
N ASN A 13 59.82 -5.01 -39.28
CA ASN A 13 60.53 -5.45 -38.07
C ASN A 13 60.67 -4.31 -37.06
N ARG A 14 59.72 -4.24 -36.11
CA ARG A 14 59.94 -3.79 -34.73
C ARG A 14 58.79 -4.29 -33.85
N LEU A 15 58.62 -5.62 -33.87
CA LEU A 15 57.78 -6.39 -32.96
C LEU A 15 58.72 -7.27 -32.13
N ALA A 16 59.28 -6.72 -31.05
CA ALA A 16 59.99 -7.50 -30.03
C ALA A 16 60.21 -6.69 -28.75
N GLU A 17 59.12 -6.24 -28.09
CA GLU A 17 59.14 -5.99 -26.64
C GLU A 17 57.81 -6.47 -26.06
N PRO A 18 57.80 -7.46 -25.15
CA PRO A 18 56.58 -7.87 -24.48
C PRO A 18 56.16 -6.76 -23.52
N ARG A 19 54.97 -6.18 -23.73
CA ARG A 19 54.34 -5.32 -22.74
C ARG A 19 54.00 -6.18 -21.52
N GLU A 20 54.83 -6.09 -20.48
CA GLU A 20 54.57 -6.61 -19.13
C GLU A 20 53.39 -5.87 -18.47
N LYS A 21 52.17 -5.96 -19.04
CA LYS A 21 50.97 -5.34 -18.44
C LYS A 21 49.68 -6.15 -18.60
N GLU A 22 49.76 -7.46 -18.82
CA GLU A 22 48.57 -8.33 -18.77
C GLU A 22 48.43 -9.10 -17.44
N ASN A 23 49.52 -9.29 -16.69
CA ASN A 23 49.45 -9.99 -15.39
C ASN A 23 49.14 -9.08 -14.19
N GLU A 24 49.23 -7.75 -14.30
CA GLU A 24 48.81 -6.83 -13.23
C GLU A 24 47.31 -6.55 -13.21
N ILE A 25 46.59 -6.83 -14.31
CA ILE A 25 45.12 -6.64 -14.39
C ILE A 25 44.37 -7.85 -13.81
N LEU A 26 45.06 -8.99 -13.64
CA LEU A 26 44.54 -10.23 -13.07
C LEU A 26 44.80 -10.39 -11.56
N ALA A 27 45.47 -9.43 -10.91
CA ALA A 27 45.51 -9.38 -9.45
C ALA A 27 44.16 -8.86 -8.94
N GLY A 28 43.31 -9.76 -8.46
CA GLY A 28 42.03 -9.43 -7.81
C GLY A 28 42.21 -8.27 -6.84
N ASN A 29 41.51 -7.17 -7.10
CA ASN A 29 41.58 -6.01 -6.23
C ASN A 29 40.82 -6.36 -4.94
N PRO A 30 41.50 -6.46 -3.78
CA PRO A 30 40.85 -6.85 -2.53
C PRO A 30 39.74 -5.88 -2.11
N ALA A 31 39.80 -4.62 -2.55
CA ALA A 31 38.72 -3.65 -2.33
C ALA A 31 37.50 -3.89 -3.24
N ARG A 32 37.72 -4.37 -4.47
CA ARG A 32 36.63 -4.80 -5.38
C ARG A 32 36.02 -6.09 -4.91
N ASP A 33 36.82 -7.05 -4.48
CA ASP A 33 36.34 -8.35 -3.99
C ASP A 33 35.65 -8.20 -2.63
N ALA A 34 36.11 -7.28 -1.77
CA ALA A 34 35.39 -6.89 -0.56
C ALA A 34 34.09 -6.12 -0.88
N ALA A 35 34.07 -5.27 -1.92
CA ALA A 35 32.86 -4.58 -2.35
C ALA A 35 31.85 -5.55 -3.00
N LEU A 36 32.32 -6.55 -3.73
CA LEU A 36 31.50 -7.63 -4.31
C LEU A 36 30.97 -8.54 -3.21
N LYS A 37 31.80 -8.96 -2.25
CA LYS A 37 31.34 -9.69 -1.05
C LYS A 37 30.35 -8.88 -0.23
N LYS A 38 30.59 -7.58 0.00
CA LYS A 38 29.66 -6.71 0.72
C LYS A 38 28.37 -6.47 -0.06
N ALA A 39 28.42 -6.49 -1.41
CA ALA A 39 27.24 -6.44 -2.27
C ALA A 39 26.51 -7.79 -2.36
N GLU A 40 27.22 -8.92 -2.19
CA GLU A 40 26.64 -10.26 -2.05
C GLU A 40 26.01 -10.44 -0.66
N GLU A 41 26.70 -10.04 0.40
CA GLU A 41 26.22 -10.02 1.79
C GLU A 41 25.04 -9.05 1.95
N ALA A 42 25.02 -7.91 1.23
CA ALA A 42 23.86 -7.02 1.16
C ALA A 42 22.70 -7.58 0.29
N LYS A 43 22.97 -8.54 -0.59
CA LYS A 43 21.92 -9.32 -1.30
C LYS A 43 21.41 -10.50 -0.48
N VAL A 44 22.11 -10.87 0.58
CA VAL A 44 21.60 -11.70 1.69
C VAL A 44 20.98 -10.78 2.75
N GLU A 45 20.10 -9.86 2.33
CA GLU A 45 18.96 -9.58 3.19
C GLU A 45 18.20 -10.90 3.29
N ASP A 46 18.24 -11.48 4.49
CA ASP A 46 17.72 -12.77 4.88
C ASP A 46 16.28 -12.96 4.35
N LYS A 47 16.13 -13.49 3.12
CA LYS A 47 14.82 -13.76 2.54
C LYS A 47 14.21 -14.86 3.39
N LEU A 48 13.34 -14.45 4.31
CA LEU A 48 12.63 -15.34 5.21
C LEU A 48 12.11 -16.56 4.41
N PRO A 49 12.23 -17.79 4.94
CA PRO A 49 11.91 -19.02 4.22
C PRO A 49 10.54 -18.97 3.54
N LYS A 50 10.36 -19.52 2.34
CA LYS A 50 9.04 -19.48 1.69
C LYS A 50 7.96 -20.08 2.60
N LEU A 51 6.85 -19.36 2.77
CA LEU A 51 5.70 -19.85 3.55
C LEU A 51 5.04 -21.02 2.83
N SER A 52 4.65 -22.04 3.58
CA SER A 52 3.66 -22.99 3.09
C SER A 52 2.29 -22.31 2.94
N ALA A 53 1.39 -22.91 2.17
CA ALA A 53 0.03 -22.37 1.99
C ALA A 53 -0.75 -22.26 3.30
N ALA A 54 -0.49 -23.15 4.28
CA ALA A 54 -1.14 -23.10 5.58
C ALA A 54 -0.63 -21.92 6.42
N GLU A 55 0.68 -21.70 6.43
CA GLU A 55 1.30 -20.58 7.15
C GLU A 55 0.92 -19.24 6.54
N PHE A 56 0.90 -19.15 5.20
CA PHE A 56 0.45 -17.97 4.50
C PHE A 56 -0.96 -17.56 4.94
N ARG A 57 -1.92 -18.49 5.00
CA ARG A 57 -3.28 -18.20 5.46
C ARG A 57 -3.32 -17.67 6.89
N VAL A 58 -2.51 -18.22 7.80
CA VAL A 58 -2.45 -17.74 9.19
C VAL A 58 -1.87 -16.33 9.26
N TYR A 59 -0.83 -16.03 8.48
CA TYR A 59 -0.26 -14.69 8.45
C TYR A 59 -1.15 -13.67 7.70
N ASN A 60 -1.96 -14.12 6.74
CA ASN A 60 -2.80 -13.26 5.91
C ASN A 60 -4.21 -13.02 6.48
N SER A 61 -4.58 -13.71 7.57
CA SER A 61 -5.95 -13.70 8.09
C SER A 61 -6.46 -12.29 8.43
N MET A 62 -5.59 -11.44 8.97
CA MET A 62 -5.89 -10.03 9.28
C MET A 62 -6.24 -9.25 8.01
N ALA A 63 -5.40 -9.34 6.98
CA ALA A 63 -5.64 -8.68 5.70
C ALA A 63 -6.93 -9.16 5.01
N GLU A 64 -7.22 -10.46 5.05
CA GLU A 64 -8.45 -11.02 4.48
C GLU A 64 -9.71 -10.51 5.19
N HIS A 65 -9.65 -10.38 6.51
CA HIS A 65 -10.76 -9.85 7.30
C HIS A 65 -10.98 -8.36 7.07
N MET A 66 -9.90 -7.57 7.00
CA MET A 66 -10.02 -6.15 6.65
C MET A 66 -10.57 -5.97 5.26
N GLU A 67 -10.08 -6.72 4.27
CA GLU A 67 -10.58 -6.60 2.90
C GLU A 67 -12.07 -6.96 2.78
N TYR A 68 -12.60 -7.88 3.60
CA TYR A 68 -14.03 -8.17 3.65
C TYR A 68 -14.86 -6.91 3.99
N PHE A 69 -14.49 -6.18 5.06
CA PHE A 69 -15.18 -4.94 5.41
C PHE A 69 -14.88 -3.81 4.41
N HIS A 70 -13.63 -3.68 3.98
CA HIS A 70 -13.19 -2.61 3.09
C HIS A 70 -13.87 -2.71 1.72
N ALA A 71 -14.09 -3.93 1.21
CA ALA A 71 -14.86 -4.14 -0.01
C ALA A 71 -16.29 -3.58 0.09
N HIS A 72 -16.95 -3.77 1.24
CA HIS A 72 -18.28 -3.19 1.49
C HIS A 72 -18.27 -1.66 1.58
N PHE A 73 -17.23 -1.08 2.18
CA PHE A 73 -17.03 0.37 2.21
C PHE A 73 -16.81 0.95 0.81
N ARG A 74 -15.92 0.35 0.02
CA ARG A 74 -15.68 0.74 -1.38
C ARG A 74 -16.95 0.64 -2.22
N GLN A 75 -17.73 -0.42 -2.06
CA GLN A 75 -18.99 -0.58 -2.76
C GLN A 75 -19.99 0.52 -2.41
N SER A 76 -20.16 0.81 -1.11
CA SER A 76 -21.08 1.85 -0.64
C SER A 76 -20.64 3.24 -1.10
N TRP A 77 -19.36 3.56 -0.95
CA TRP A 77 -18.77 4.80 -1.47
C TRP A 77 -19.04 4.95 -2.96
N THR A 78 -18.73 3.92 -3.75
CA THR A 78 -18.88 3.94 -5.21
C THR A 78 -20.32 4.18 -5.63
N LEU A 79 -21.29 3.54 -4.95
CA LEU A 79 -22.72 3.76 -5.19
C LEU A 79 -23.10 5.23 -4.97
N LEU A 80 -22.70 5.81 -3.84
CA LEU A 80 -23.01 7.20 -3.48
C LEU A 80 -22.31 8.19 -4.43
N LYS A 81 -21.03 7.94 -4.71
CA LYS A 81 -20.20 8.78 -5.58
C LYS A 81 -20.69 8.75 -7.01
N THR A 82 -21.07 7.58 -7.52
CA THR A 82 -21.68 7.43 -8.86
C THR A 82 -22.96 8.24 -8.95
N ALA A 83 -23.83 8.20 -7.92
CA ALA A 83 -25.04 9.00 -7.93
C ALA A 83 -24.75 10.50 -7.97
N CYS A 84 -23.69 10.94 -7.28
CA CYS A 84 -23.23 12.32 -7.34
C CYS A 84 -22.70 12.70 -8.74
N ASP A 85 -21.86 11.86 -9.32
CA ASP A 85 -21.18 12.13 -10.60
C ASP A 85 -22.13 12.06 -11.80
N THR A 86 -23.14 11.20 -11.76
CA THR A 86 -24.20 11.15 -12.79
C THR A 86 -25.36 12.10 -12.50
N ASN A 87 -25.33 12.79 -11.35
CA ASN A 87 -26.43 13.58 -10.81
C ASN A 87 -27.76 12.80 -10.79
N GLN A 88 -27.70 11.49 -10.55
CA GLN A 88 -28.85 10.61 -10.59
C GLN A 88 -28.72 9.45 -9.60
N ARG A 89 -29.70 9.31 -8.69
CA ARG A 89 -29.79 8.13 -7.82
C ARG A 89 -30.10 6.87 -8.64
N PRO A 90 -29.65 5.68 -8.21
CA PRO A 90 -30.04 4.42 -8.84
C PRO A 90 -31.56 4.27 -8.92
N HIS A 91 -32.08 3.97 -10.11
CA HIS A 91 -33.52 3.87 -10.37
C HIS A 91 -34.24 2.85 -9.48
N SER A 92 -33.55 1.79 -9.09
CA SER A 92 -34.07 0.75 -8.20
C SER A 92 -34.15 1.16 -6.72
N MET A 93 -33.63 2.35 -6.36
CA MET A 93 -33.59 2.82 -4.98
C MET A 93 -34.56 3.97 -4.74
N SER A 94 -35.35 3.84 -3.67
CA SER A 94 -36.06 4.98 -3.10
C SER A 94 -35.08 5.98 -2.47
N LEU A 95 -35.52 7.23 -2.27
CA LEU A 95 -34.72 8.22 -1.52
C LEU A 95 -34.38 7.70 -0.11
N LYS A 96 -35.37 7.12 0.59
CA LYS A 96 -35.18 6.53 1.92
C LYS A 96 -34.07 5.47 1.91
N THR A 97 -34.11 4.55 0.96
CA THR A 97 -33.09 3.49 0.83
C THR A 97 -31.71 4.09 0.57
N PHE A 98 -31.61 5.06 -0.35
CA PHE A 98 -30.35 5.74 -0.68
C PHE A 98 -29.73 6.44 0.54
N LEU A 99 -30.53 7.19 1.31
CA LEU A 99 -30.07 7.85 2.53
C LEU A 99 -29.67 6.83 3.61
N SER A 100 -30.44 5.76 3.76
CA SER A 100 -30.08 4.67 4.68
C SER A 100 -28.76 4.01 4.29
N THR A 101 -28.49 3.76 3.01
CA THR A 101 -27.20 3.22 2.53
C THR A 101 -26.05 4.13 2.95
N GLY A 102 -26.17 5.44 2.72
CA GLY A 102 -25.12 6.39 3.12
C GLY A 102 -24.90 6.46 4.62
N LEU A 103 -25.97 6.48 5.41
CA LEU A 103 -25.86 6.56 6.88
C LEU A 103 -25.36 5.25 7.50
N SER A 104 -25.75 4.09 6.96
CA SER A 104 -25.22 2.80 7.38
C SER A 104 -23.74 2.65 7.04
N PHE A 105 -23.32 3.11 5.84
CA PHE A 105 -21.91 3.16 5.47
C PHE A 105 -21.08 3.93 6.51
N LEU A 106 -21.51 5.15 6.86
CA LEU A 106 -20.82 5.96 7.85
C LEU A 106 -20.78 5.31 9.23
N SER A 107 -21.91 4.78 9.70
CA SER A 107 -21.98 4.15 11.03
C SER A 107 -21.13 2.88 11.14
N HIS A 108 -21.09 2.06 10.08
CA HIS A 108 -20.26 0.85 10.07
C HIS A 108 -18.77 1.20 9.99
N LEU A 109 -18.41 2.19 9.17
CA LEU A 109 -17.02 2.67 9.07
C LEU A 109 -16.53 3.23 10.41
N GLU A 110 -17.36 4.00 11.11
CA GLU A 110 -17.05 4.54 12.45
C GLU A 110 -16.84 3.42 13.47
N THR A 111 -17.70 2.40 13.46
CA THR A 111 -17.60 1.26 14.39
C THR A 111 -16.32 0.45 14.11
N HIS A 112 -16.02 0.22 12.84
CA HIS A 112 -14.83 -0.49 12.39
C HIS A 112 -13.54 0.21 12.85
N HIS A 113 -13.36 1.50 12.55
CA HIS A 113 -12.21 2.25 13.05
C HIS A 113 -12.14 2.31 14.58
N SER A 114 -13.30 2.42 15.25
CA SER A 114 -13.34 2.43 16.72
C SER A 114 -12.83 1.13 17.32
N ILE A 115 -13.16 -0.02 16.72
CA ILE A 115 -12.66 -1.34 17.15
C ILE A 115 -11.15 -1.42 16.90
N GLU A 116 -10.68 -0.98 15.73
CA GLU A 116 -9.27 -0.98 15.38
C GLU A 116 -8.44 -0.18 16.38
N GLU A 117 -8.81 1.08 16.60
CA GLU A 117 -8.09 1.97 17.51
C GLU A 117 -8.14 1.48 18.96
N ALA A 118 -9.25 0.90 19.40
CA ALA A 118 -9.42 0.46 20.79
C ALA A 118 -8.78 -0.91 21.07
N HIS A 119 -8.75 -1.82 20.10
CA HIS A 119 -8.47 -3.23 20.35
C HIS A 119 -7.40 -3.85 19.45
N ILE A 120 -7.26 -3.39 18.20
CA ILE A 120 -6.36 -4.03 17.22
C ILE A 120 -5.02 -3.29 17.14
N PHE A 121 -5.03 -2.00 16.84
CA PHE A 121 -3.83 -1.18 16.69
C PHE A 121 -2.95 -1.18 17.94
N PRO A 122 -3.48 -1.14 19.18
CA PRO A 122 -2.64 -1.25 20.38
C PRO A 122 -1.86 -2.56 20.47
N VAL A 123 -2.42 -3.67 19.97
CA VAL A 123 -1.74 -4.97 19.94
C VAL A 123 -0.66 -4.97 18.87
N LEU A 124 -0.98 -4.48 17.67
CA LEU A 124 -0.04 -4.37 16.55
C LEU A 124 1.16 -3.48 16.89
N ALA A 125 0.91 -2.34 17.54
CA ALA A 125 1.91 -1.37 17.96
C ALA A 125 2.99 -1.94 18.90
N ARG A 126 2.75 -3.10 19.53
CA ARG A 126 3.75 -3.78 20.37
C ARG A 126 4.98 -4.23 19.59
N LYS A 127 4.82 -4.52 18.28
CA LYS A 127 5.92 -4.99 17.43
C LYS A 127 6.02 -4.28 16.08
N MET A 128 4.99 -3.55 15.66
CA MET A 128 4.93 -2.86 14.38
C MET A 128 4.95 -1.34 14.61
N PRO A 129 6.09 -0.67 14.41
CA PRO A 129 6.23 0.78 14.61
C PRO A 129 5.22 1.60 13.80
N GLU A 130 4.75 1.07 12.67
CA GLU A 130 3.74 1.67 11.81
C GLU A 130 2.40 1.91 12.52
N PHE A 131 2.14 1.25 13.65
CA PHE A 131 0.93 1.40 14.47
C PHE A 131 1.18 2.13 15.80
N ALA A 132 2.41 2.53 16.11
CA ALA A 132 2.74 3.16 17.38
C ALA A 132 2.17 4.59 17.48
N ALA A 133 1.60 4.92 18.65
CA ALA A 133 1.12 6.26 18.97
C ALA A 133 2.28 7.21 19.36
N GLY A 134 2.19 8.50 19.02
CA GLY A 134 3.19 9.50 19.39
C GLY A 134 3.11 10.81 18.62
N ARG A 135 4.13 11.68 18.79
CA ARG A 135 4.24 12.99 18.08
C ARG A 135 4.28 12.85 16.54
N ASN A 136 4.59 11.65 16.06
CA ASN A 136 4.41 11.19 14.69
C ASN A 136 3.41 10.04 14.70
N ALA A 137 2.14 10.30 15.07
CA ALA A 137 1.13 9.27 15.09
C ALA A 137 1.19 8.48 13.77
N ALA A 138 1.22 7.15 13.89
CA ALA A 138 1.08 6.19 12.79
C ALA A 138 0.22 6.76 11.66
N GLU A 139 0.69 6.67 10.42
CA GLU A 139 0.02 7.23 9.24
C GLU A 139 -1.47 6.85 9.21
N LEU A 140 -1.79 5.59 9.53
CA LEU A 140 -3.16 5.06 9.64
C LEU A 140 -4.02 5.82 10.67
N LEU A 141 -3.49 6.11 11.87
CA LEU A 141 -4.21 6.90 12.88
C LEU A 141 -4.46 8.35 12.43
N ARG A 142 -3.57 8.93 11.62
CA ARG A 142 -3.79 10.25 11.03
C ARG A 142 -4.93 10.19 10.01
N GLN A 143 -4.91 9.16 9.15
CA GLN A 143 -5.95 8.94 8.16
C GLN A 143 -7.32 8.76 8.81
N HIS A 144 -7.44 7.99 9.90
CA HIS A 144 -8.69 7.86 10.65
C HIS A 144 -9.24 9.23 11.05
N ARG A 145 -8.43 10.11 11.65
CA ARG A 145 -8.90 11.45 12.05
C ARG A 145 -9.44 12.27 10.88
N GLU A 146 -8.75 12.22 9.74
CA GLU A 146 -9.18 12.93 8.51
C GLU A 146 -10.48 12.33 7.96
N ILE A 147 -10.60 11.00 7.95
CA ILE A 147 -11.80 10.28 7.51
C ILE A 147 -12.99 10.60 8.43
N HIS A 148 -12.81 10.54 9.76
CA HIS A 148 -13.86 10.85 10.73
C HIS A 148 -14.38 12.28 10.59
N ALA A 149 -13.49 13.26 10.37
CA ALA A 149 -13.90 14.64 10.09
C ALA A 149 -14.75 14.73 8.81
N GLY A 150 -14.34 14.05 7.73
CA GLY A 150 -15.12 13.98 6.50
C GLY A 150 -16.48 13.31 6.68
N MET A 151 -16.50 12.18 7.38
CA MET A 151 -17.72 11.43 7.73
C MET A 151 -18.71 12.26 8.52
N GLU A 152 -18.25 13.09 9.45
CA GLU A 152 -19.11 14.00 10.22
C GLU A 152 -19.85 14.96 9.28
N THR A 153 -19.14 15.59 8.34
CA THR A 153 -19.73 16.54 7.39
C THR A 153 -20.74 15.89 6.45
N LEU A 154 -20.42 14.72 5.89
CA LEU A 154 -21.34 13.97 5.03
C LEU A 154 -22.55 13.45 5.81
N GLY A 155 -22.31 12.92 7.01
CA GLY A 155 -23.35 12.40 7.89
C GLY A 155 -24.34 13.46 8.33
N ALA A 156 -23.85 14.66 8.68
CA ALA A 156 -24.72 15.79 9.01
C ALA A 156 -25.64 16.16 7.84
N TYR A 157 -25.08 16.22 6.63
CA TYR A 157 -25.87 16.50 5.44
C TYR A 157 -26.94 15.42 5.17
N LEU A 158 -26.56 14.14 5.15
CA LEU A 158 -27.51 13.05 4.92
C LEU A 158 -28.62 13.00 5.98
N ARG A 159 -28.30 13.32 7.25
CA ARG A 159 -29.29 13.42 8.33
C ARG A 159 -30.27 14.57 8.10
N SER A 160 -29.79 15.76 7.71
CA SER A 160 -30.65 16.92 7.41
C SER A 160 -31.63 16.65 6.25
N VAL A 161 -31.19 15.89 5.24
CA VAL A 161 -32.07 15.46 4.15
C VAL A 161 -33.10 14.44 4.64
N ARG A 162 -32.66 13.48 5.46
CA ARG A 162 -33.55 12.44 6.01
C ARG A 162 -34.65 13.01 6.91
N THR A 163 -34.38 14.10 7.63
CA THR A 163 -35.36 14.78 8.49
C THR A 163 -36.28 15.73 7.72
N GLY A 164 -36.01 16.01 6.45
CA GLY A 164 -36.75 16.98 5.65
C GLY A 164 -36.38 18.43 5.95
N GLU A 165 -35.28 18.69 6.67
CA GLU A 165 -34.76 20.04 6.88
C GLU A 165 -34.29 20.67 5.56
N ARG A 166 -33.83 19.83 4.62
CA ARG A 166 -33.48 20.24 3.27
C ARG A 166 -33.73 19.13 2.25
N GLU A 167 -33.84 19.51 0.98
CA GLU A 167 -33.95 18.56 -0.13
C GLU A 167 -32.59 17.94 -0.48
N LEU A 168 -32.64 16.76 -1.12
CA LEU A 168 -31.42 16.12 -1.61
C LEU A 168 -30.87 16.87 -2.83
N GLU A 169 -29.71 17.48 -2.66
CA GLU A 169 -28.88 18.03 -3.71
C GLU A 169 -27.61 17.17 -3.88
N LEU A 170 -27.49 16.47 -5.02
CA LEU A 170 -26.36 15.57 -5.26
C LEU A 170 -25.03 16.32 -5.44
N GLY A 171 -25.06 17.55 -5.95
CA GLY A 171 -23.89 18.43 -5.99
C GLY A 171 -23.35 18.74 -4.59
N VAL A 172 -24.22 19.11 -3.65
CA VAL A 172 -23.82 19.36 -2.25
C VAL A 172 -23.33 18.07 -1.59
N MET A 173 -23.97 16.93 -1.89
CA MET A 173 -23.49 15.64 -1.41
C MET A 173 -22.06 15.36 -1.86
N ARG A 174 -21.77 15.58 -3.15
CA ARG A 174 -20.45 15.43 -3.75
C ARG A 174 -19.41 16.28 -3.04
N GLU A 175 -19.74 17.55 -2.80
CA GLU A 175 -18.86 18.46 -2.05
C GLU A 175 -18.55 17.92 -0.67
N ARG A 176 -19.53 17.36 0.06
CA ARG A 176 -19.28 16.73 1.38
C ARG A 176 -18.47 15.45 1.29
N MET A 177 -18.55 14.70 0.19
CA MET A 177 -17.70 13.52 -0.03
C MET A 177 -16.24 13.90 -0.36
N GLU A 178 -15.99 15.09 -0.91
CA GLU A 178 -14.66 15.47 -1.41
C GLU A 178 -13.98 16.58 -0.57
N VAL A 179 -14.71 17.22 0.35
CA VAL A 179 -14.20 18.37 1.12
C VAL A 179 -12.92 18.03 1.87
N GLY A 180 -11.84 18.77 1.61
CA GLY A 180 -10.55 18.49 2.25
C GLY A 180 -9.89 17.18 1.83
N GLY A 181 -10.36 16.52 0.77
CA GLY A 181 -9.71 15.34 0.18
C GLY A 181 -9.88 14.04 0.97
N TRP A 182 -10.76 14.00 1.97
CA TRP A 182 -10.91 12.81 2.84
C TRP A 182 -11.34 11.55 2.09
N GLY A 183 -12.01 11.69 0.95
CA GLY A 183 -12.33 10.56 0.07
C GLY A 183 -11.08 9.87 -0.46
N ASP A 184 -10.08 10.61 -0.91
CA ASP A 184 -8.80 10.04 -1.37
C ASP A 184 -8.03 9.40 -0.21
N VAL A 185 -8.11 10.03 0.97
CA VAL A 185 -7.55 9.49 2.22
C VAL A 185 -8.22 8.16 2.58
N LEU A 186 -9.54 8.05 2.49
CA LEU A 186 -10.27 6.80 2.72
C LEU A 186 -9.80 5.70 1.77
N TRP A 187 -9.77 5.95 0.46
CA TRP A 187 -9.32 4.93 -0.51
C TRP A 187 -7.88 4.49 -0.26
N THR A 188 -7.00 5.45 0.03
CA THR A 188 -5.60 5.16 0.35
C THR A 188 -5.48 4.32 1.63
N HIS A 189 -6.24 4.68 2.66
CA HIS A 189 -6.28 3.99 3.94
C HIS A 189 -6.70 2.53 3.80
N LEU A 190 -7.86 2.27 3.16
CA LEU A 190 -8.39 0.93 2.96
C LEU A 190 -7.40 -0.01 2.26
N ASP A 191 -6.59 0.53 1.34
CA ASP A 191 -5.58 -0.23 0.61
C ASP A 191 -4.27 -0.40 1.40
N GLN A 192 -3.81 0.67 2.05
CA GLN A 192 -2.56 0.66 2.81
C GLN A 192 -2.64 -0.28 4.00
N GLU A 193 -3.76 -0.31 4.71
CA GLU A 193 -3.94 -1.18 5.85
C GLU A 193 -3.90 -2.65 5.46
N VAL A 194 -4.66 -3.06 4.44
CA VAL A 194 -4.65 -4.46 3.93
C VAL A 194 -3.25 -4.89 3.52
N ARG A 195 -2.48 -4.00 2.85
CA ARG A 195 -1.08 -4.27 2.51
C ARG A 195 -0.20 -4.42 3.75
N THR A 196 -0.38 -3.55 4.74
CA THR A 196 0.40 -3.54 5.98
C THR A 196 0.15 -4.77 6.82
N LEU A 197 -1.09 -5.27 6.82
CA LEU A 197 -1.53 -6.49 7.51
C LEU A 197 -1.33 -7.77 6.68
N GLY A 198 -0.75 -7.66 5.48
CA GLY A 198 -0.51 -8.78 4.59
C GLY A 198 0.56 -9.74 5.13
N ALA A 199 0.48 -11.01 4.71
CA ALA A 199 1.30 -12.09 5.26
C ALA A 199 2.80 -11.80 5.30
N GLU A 200 3.33 -11.23 4.21
CA GLU A 200 4.77 -10.94 4.08
C GLU A 200 5.25 -9.83 5.02
N ASN A 201 4.37 -8.92 5.43
CA ASN A 201 4.72 -7.90 6.42
C ASN A 201 4.54 -8.44 7.84
N MET A 202 3.44 -9.15 8.10
CA MET A 202 3.14 -9.70 9.43
C MET A 202 4.21 -10.68 9.92
N ARG A 203 4.70 -11.56 9.05
CA ARG A 203 5.76 -12.56 9.36
C ARG A 203 7.10 -11.95 9.76
N LYS A 204 7.34 -10.65 9.53
CA LYS A 204 8.56 -9.96 9.96
C LYS A 204 8.56 -9.71 11.46
N TYR A 205 7.37 -9.60 12.05
CA TYR A 205 7.17 -9.14 13.42
C TYR A 205 6.55 -10.22 14.32
N TRP A 206 5.72 -11.09 13.74
CA TRP A 206 4.89 -12.04 14.49
C TRP A 206 5.23 -13.48 14.16
N THR A 207 5.10 -14.36 15.14
CA THR A 207 5.14 -15.82 14.94
C THR A 207 3.75 -16.36 14.61
N LEU A 208 3.67 -17.57 14.05
CA LEU A 208 2.40 -18.25 13.77
C LEU A 208 1.50 -18.41 15.01
N GLU A 209 2.10 -18.73 16.16
CA GLU A 209 1.35 -18.92 17.40
C GLU A 209 0.79 -17.59 17.94
N GLU A 210 1.50 -16.49 17.72
CA GLU A 210 0.99 -15.15 18.05
C GLU A 210 -0.13 -14.75 17.09
N MET A 211 0.03 -14.99 15.78
CA MET A 211 -1.01 -14.70 14.79
C MET A 211 -2.32 -15.45 15.07
N LYS A 212 -2.25 -16.71 15.50
CA LYS A 212 -3.44 -17.49 15.90
C LYS A 212 -4.19 -16.92 17.10
N ARG A 213 -3.53 -16.08 17.90
CA ARG A 213 -4.10 -15.45 19.10
C ARG A 213 -4.39 -13.96 18.91
N MET A 214 -4.17 -13.42 17.70
CA MET A 214 -4.49 -12.04 17.39
C MET A 214 -6.00 -11.82 17.55
N PRO A 215 -6.41 -10.69 18.16
CA PRO A 215 -7.82 -10.28 18.13
C PRO A 215 -8.20 -9.99 16.67
N MET A 216 -9.39 -10.46 16.30
CA MET A 216 -9.99 -10.37 14.98
C MET A 216 -11.47 -10.06 15.15
#